data_AF-A0A246RIC9-F1
#
_entry.id   AF-A0A246RIC9-F1
#
_cell.length_a   1.000
_cell.length_b   1.000
_cell.length_c   1.000
_cell.angle_alpha   90.00
_cell.angle_beta   90.00
_cell.angle_gamma   90.00
#
_symmetry.space_group_name_H-M   'P 1'
#
loop_
_entity.id
_entity.type
_entity.pdbx_description
1 polymer ?
#
loop_
_entity_poly.entity_id
_entity_poly.type
_entity_poly.pdbx_seq_one_letter_code
_entity_poly.pdbx_strand_id
1 'polypeptide(L)'
;MSNGGDDLHAWLTFLRRWRNAEPADPHGLPPLAPESLPADGWFRFVQLLNSALTERLQAWVDGLLKALTAAGDEFDRGRALAQGRRGLVPIRAVAGHPGLPEPLARHLRGLVDEQVVLVQQTLEEGVETLRRAGGDGRLVENRLRTLRENSLTASVAQFPGPLDEWATEPVRPSRRIITGPSTTAG
;
A
#
# COMPACT_ATOMS: atom_id res chain seq x y z
N MET A 1 16.15 24.81 -17.40
CA MET A 1 14.95 25.44 -16.84
C MET A 1 13.84 24.43 -17.02
N SER A 2 13.40 23.77 -15.95
CA SER A 2 12.27 22.84 -16.06
C SER A 2 10.99 23.65 -16.26
N ASN A 3 10.18 23.24 -17.23
CA ASN A 3 8.87 23.83 -17.48
C ASN A 3 7.87 23.09 -16.57
N GLY A 4 7.13 23.81 -15.72
CA GLY A 4 6.21 23.20 -14.75
C GLY A 4 5.20 22.23 -15.39
N GLY A 5 4.87 22.42 -16.67
CA GLY A 5 4.05 21.48 -17.44
C GLY A 5 4.72 20.12 -17.70
N ASP A 6 6.02 20.10 -17.99
CA ASP A 6 6.78 18.86 -18.22
C ASP A 6 6.99 18.11 -16.90
N ASP A 7 7.25 18.85 -15.82
CA ASP A 7 7.39 18.28 -14.48
C ASP A 7 6.07 17.64 -14.00
N LEU A 8 4.95 18.34 -14.20
CA LEU A 8 3.62 17.81 -13.93
C LEU A 8 3.34 16.56 -14.78
N HIS A 9 3.72 16.56 -16.05
CA HIS A 9 3.51 15.40 -16.92
C HIS A 9 4.28 14.15 -16.46
N ALA A 10 5.51 14.33 -15.98
CA ALA A 10 6.31 13.24 -15.40
C ALA A 10 5.61 12.65 -14.16
N TRP A 11 5.13 13.51 -13.27
CA TRP A 11 4.34 13.12 -12.10
C TRP A 11 3.07 12.36 -12.45
N LEU A 12 2.27 12.88 -13.39
CA LEU A 12 1.02 12.24 -13.82
C LEU A 12 1.27 10.88 -14.47
N THR A 13 2.33 10.76 -15.27
CA THR A 13 2.72 9.49 -15.91
C THR A 13 3.15 8.46 -14.86
N PHE A 14 3.94 8.88 -13.88
CA PHE A 14 4.30 8.04 -12.75
C PHE A 14 3.06 7.59 -11.96
N LEU A 15 2.20 8.51 -11.55
CA LEU A 15 1.02 8.19 -10.73
C LEU A 15 0.08 7.21 -11.45
N ARG A 16 -0.10 7.36 -12.76
CA ARG A 16 -0.91 6.43 -13.55
C ARG A 16 -0.35 5.00 -13.49
N ARG A 17 0.96 4.84 -13.69
CA ARG A 17 1.64 3.54 -13.67
C ARG A 17 1.64 2.95 -12.25
N TRP A 18 2.03 3.76 -11.27
CA TRP A 18 2.13 3.36 -9.88
C TRP A 18 0.78 2.91 -9.29
N ARG A 19 -0.29 3.66 -9.57
CA ARG A 19 -1.67 3.28 -9.21
C ARG A 19 -2.07 1.92 -9.79
N ASN A 20 -1.60 1.64 -11.00
CA ASN A 20 -1.87 0.39 -11.69
C ASN A 20 -0.96 -0.77 -11.26
N ALA A 21 -0.14 -0.67 -10.21
CA ALA A 21 0.90 -1.67 -9.87
C ALA A 21 2.12 -1.73 -10.78
N GLU A 22 2.15 -0.94 -11.84
CA GLU A 22 3.22 -1.10 -12.82
C GLU A 22 4.54 -0.64 -12.21
N PRO A 23 5.66 -1.32 -12.50
CA PRO A 23 6.97 -0.92 -12.01
C PRO A 23 7.25 0.55 -12.35
N ALA A 24 7.34 1.39 -11.32
CA ALA A 24 7.54 2.82 -11.44
C ALA A 24 8.49 3.29 -10.34
N ASP A 25 9.59 3.93 -10.73
CA ASP A 25 10.57 4.46 -9.80
C ASP A 25 10.22 5.90 -9.43
N PRO A 26 9.95 6.20 -8.14
CA PRO A 26 9.70 7.57 -7.71
C PRO A 26 10.97 8.43 -7.70
N HIS A 27 12.19 7.85 -7.62
CA HIS A 27 13.42 8.62 -7.42
C HIS A 27 13.79 9.58 -8.56
N GLY A 28 13.25 9.35 -9.77
CA GLY A 28 13.46 10.21 -10.93
C GLY A 28 12.48 11.38 -11.06
N LEU A 29 11.57 11.57 -10.09
CA LEU A 29 10.53 12.59 -10.21
C LEU A 29 11.07 14.01 -9.96
N PRO A 30 10.73 14.97 -10.84
CA PRO A 30 11.20 16.34 -10.69
C PRO A 30 10.51 17.04 -9.50
N PRO A 31 11.13 18.09 -8.94
CA PRO A 31 10.49 18.93 -7.94
C PRO A 31 9.29 19.65 -8.56
N LEU A 32 8.17 19.68 -7.84
CA LEU A 32 6.93 20.32 -8.24
C LEU A 32 6.59 21.40 -7.20
N ALA A 33 6.46 22.64 -7.66
CA ALA A 33 6.10 23.78 -6.82
C ALA A 33 4.68 24.28 -7.18
N PRO A 34 3.83 24.66 -6.21
CA PRO A 34 2.51 25.22 -6.50
C PRO A 34 2.56 26.42 -7.44
N GLU A 35 3.61 27.23 -7.31
CA GLU A 35 3.84 28.46 -8.09
C GLU A 35 4.25 28.18 -9.54
N SER A 36 4.70 26.95 -9.83
CA SER A 36 5.10 26.53 -11.18
C SER A 36 3.91 26.11 -12.07
N LEU A 37 2.71 26.04 -11.50
CA LEU A 37 1.49 25.58 -12.18
C LEU A 37 0.39 26.65 -12.16
N PRO A 38 -0.54 26.61 -13.14
CA PRO A 38 -1.82 27.32 -13.01
C PRO A 38 -2.56 26.87 -11.75
N ALA A 39 -3.32 27.76 -11.11
CA ALA A 39 -4.01 27.49 -9.83
C ALA A 39 -4.85 26.20 -9.84
N ASP A 40 -5.61 25.96 -10.91
CA ASP A 40 -6.42 24.73 -11.07
C ASP A 40 -5.57 23.47 -11.26
N GLY A 41 -4.37 23.62 -11.85
CA GLY A 41 -3.45 22.51 -12.13
C GLY A 41 -2.88 21.91 -10.85
N TRP A 42 -2.47 22.77 -9.90
CA TRP A 42 -1.98 22.32 -8.60
C TRP A 42 -3.06 21.56 -7.81
N PHE A 43 -4.28 22.10 -7.74
CA PHE A 43 -5.38 21.46 -7.03
C PHE A 43 -5.72 20.08 -7.60
N ARG A 44 -5.83 19.96 -8.93
CA ARG A 44 -6.09 18.67 -9.61
C ARG A 44 -4.96 17.68 -9.38
N PHE A 45 -3.71 18.13 -9.39
CA PHE A 45 -2.56 17.28 -9.08
C PHE A 45 -2.66 16.71 -7.66
N VAL A 46 -2.92 17.56 -6.66
CA VAL A 46 -3.07 17.11 -5.26
C VAL A 46 -4.22 16.12 -5.12
N GLN A 47 -5.35 16.34 -5.78
CA GLN A 47 -6.46 15.38 -5.79
C GLN A 47 -6.04 14.03 -6.37
N LEU A 48 -5.37 14.02 -7.53
CA LEU A 48 -4.91 12.79 -8.18
C LEU A 48 -3.89 12.04 -7.34
N LEU A 49 -2.96 12.76 -6.71
CA LEU A 49 -1.97 12.18 -5.81
C LEU A 49 -2.65 11.51 -4.60
N ASN A 50 -3.61 12.21 -3.98
CA ASN A 50 -4.33 11.67 -2.83
C ASN A 50 -5.18 10.44 -3.21
N SER A 51 -5.89 10.49 -4.35
CA SER A 51 -6.63 9.33 -4.86
C SER A 51 -5.72 8.14 -5.13
N ALA A 52 -4.57 8.35 -5.80
CA ALA A 52 -3.63 7.27 -6.08
C ALA A 52 -3.06 6.65 -4.80
N LEU A 53 -2.77 7.48 -3.79
CA LEU A 53 -2.28 7.04 -2.49
C LEU A 53 -3.32 6.18 -1.76
N THR A 54 -4.58 6.65 -1.71
CA THR A 54 -5.70 5.92 -1.12
C THR A 54 -5.95 4.58 -1.81
N GLU A 55 -5.97 4.55 -3.14
CA GLU A 55 -6.14 3.31 -3.90
C GLU A 55 -5.02 2.30 -3.60
N ARG A 56 -3.77 2.77 -3.49
CA ARG A 56 -2.62 1.90 -3.18
C ARG A 56 -2.63 1.40 -1.75
N LEU A 57 -3.04 2.23 -0.79
CA LEU A 57 -3.25 1.83 0.60
C LEU A 57 -4.36 0.78 0.70
N GLN A 58 -5.50 1.00 0.04
CA GLN A 58 -6.61 0.06 0.06
C GLN A 58 -6.19 -1.30 -0.49
N ALA A 59 -5.52 -1.33 -1.64
CA ALA A 59 -5.08 -2.58 -2.22
C ALA A 59 -4.01 -3.30 -1.37
N TRP A 60 -3.16 -2.54 -0.66
CA TRP A 60 -2.25 -3.09 0.33
C TRP A 60 -3.01 -3.74 1.50
N VAL A 61 -4.05 -3.07 2.04
CA VAL A 61 -4.91 -3.63 3.10
C VAL A 61 -5.58 -4.92 2.63
N ASP A 62 -6.18 -4.90 1.44
CA ASP A 62 -6.87 -6.06 0.87
C ASP A 62 -5.93 -7.26 0.69
N GLY A 63 -4.72 -7.00 0.18
CA GLY A 63 -3.67 -8.00 0.04
C GLY A 63 -3.23 -8.59 1.39
N LEU A 64 -3.02 -7.72 2.40
CA LEU A 64 -2.64 -8.13 3.74
C LEU A 64 -3.71 -9.02 4.38
N LEU A 65 -4.98 -8.60 4.34
CA LEU A 65 -6.09 -9.36 4.90
C LEU A 65 -6.27 -10.71 4.20
N LYS A 66 -6.13 -10.75 2.88
CA LYS A 66 -6.14 -12.00 2.12
C LYS A 66 -5.01 -12.93 2.55
N ALA A 67 -3.79 -12.42 2.70
CA ALA A 67 -2.63 -13.21 3.13
C ALA A 67 -2.81 -13.75 4.56
N LEU A 68 -3.30 -12.92 5.50
CA LEU A 68 -3.58 -13.34 6.87
C LEU A 68 -4.70 -14.38 6.98
N THR A 69 -5.68 -14.32 6.07
CA THR A 69 -6.78 -15.29 6.01
C THR A 69 -6.34 -16.61 5.40
N ALA A 70 -5.42 -16.58 4.43
CA ALA A 70 -4.86 -17.77 3.77
C ALA A 70 -3.78 -18.48 4.60
N ALA A 71 -3.18 -17.79 5.58
CA ALA A 71 -2.14 -18.33 6.43
C ALA A 71 -2.62 -19.53 7.28
N GLY A 72 -1.93 -20.66 7.16
CA GLY A 72 -2.30 -21.90 7.85
C GLY A 72 -1.87 -21.94 9.30
N ASP A 73 -0.80 -21.23 9.65
CA ASP A 73 -0.24 -21.18 10.98
C ASP A 73 0.29 -19.79 11.37
N GLU A 74 0.90 -19.70 12.55
CA GLU A 74 1.41 -18.45 13.09
C GLU A 74 2.66 -17.94 12.38
N PHE A 75 3.49 -18.85 11.84
CA PHE A 75 4.67 -18.48 11.07
C PHE A 75 4.26 -17.80 9.76
N ASP A 76 3.26 -18.36 9.06
CA ASP A 76 2.69 -17.77 7.85
C ASP A 76 2.08 -16.38 8.13
N ARG A 77 1.45 -16.18 9.29
CA ARG A 77 0.93 -14.86 9.69
C ARG A 77 2.05 -13.86 9.98
N GLY A 78 3.07 -14.28 10.72
CA GLY A 78 4.26 -13.46 10.96
C GLY A 78 4.91 -13.03 9.65
N ARG A 79 5.04 -13.96 8.69
CA ARG A 79 5.54 -13.66 7.34
C ARG A 79 4.63 -12.66 6.62
N ALA A 80 3.31 -12.85 6.62
CA ALA A 80 2.36 -11.93 5.98
C ALA A 80 2.46 -10.51 6.54
N LEU A 81 2.59 -10.35 7.87
CA LEU A 81 2.79 -9.06 8.52
C LEU A 81 4.13 -8.42 8.16
N ALA A 82 5.22 -9.21 8.16
CA ALA A 82 6.53 -8.74 7.75
C ALA A 82 6.54 -8.26 6.29
N GLN A 83 5.88 -8.99 5.39
CA GLN A 83 5.69 -8.62 3.99
C GLN A 83 4.83 -7.35 3.88
N GLY A 84 3.72 -7.26 4.62
CA GLY A 84 2.88 -6.08 4.69
C GLY A 84 3.65 -4.82 5.11
N ARG A 85 4.48 -4.92 6.15
CA ARG A 85 5.34 -3.82 6.60
C ARG A 85 6.31 -3.35 5.52
N ARG A 86 6.90 -4.27 4.75
CA ARG A 86 7.79 -3.89 3.64
C ARG A 86 7.02 -3.28 2.46
N GLY A 87 5.79 -3.73 2.21
CA GLY A 87 4.91 -3.16 1.19
C GLY A 87 4.53 -1.69 1.43
N LEU A 88 4.64 -1.20 2.67
CA LEU A 88 4.43 0.22 3.01
C LEU A 88 5.59 1.12 2.58
N VAL A 89 6.79 0.58 2.35
CA VAL A 89 7.98 1.37 1.94
C VAL A 89 7.72 2.19 0.67
N PRO A 90 7.28 1.60 -0.47
CA PRO A 90 7.01 2.37 -1.67
C PRO A 90 5.87 3.38 -1.50
N ILE A 91 4.88 3.10 -0.65
CA ILE A 91 3.77 4.01 -0.35
C ILE A 91 4.29 5.24 0.41
N ARG A 92 5.09 5.03 1.46
CA ARG A 92 5.73 6.10 2.22
C ARG A 92 6.72 6.91 1.38
N ALA A 93 7.42 6.27 0.44
CA ALA A 93 8.35 6.95 -0.47
C ALA A 93 7.65 7.96 -1.37
N VAL A 94 6.45 7.64 -1.88
CA VAL A 94 5.63 8.58 -2.66
C VAL A 94 5.05 9.68 -1.79
N ALA A 95 4.49 9.33 -0.62
CA ALA A 95 3.90 10.30 0.30
C ALA A 95 4.91 11.32 0.84
N GLY A 96 6.17 10.90 1.05
CA GLY A 96 7.26 11.72 1.55
C GLY A 96 8.24 12.19 0.47
N HIS A 97 7.84 12.17 -0.80
CA HIS A 97 8.78 12.40 -1.90
C HIS A 97 9.39 13.83 -1.85
N PRO A 98 10.72 13.99 -1.99
CA PRO A 98 11.40 15.28 -1.87
C PRO A 98 11.04 16.28 -2.98
N GLY A 99 10.49 15.79 -4.09
CA GLY A 99 9.93 16.62 -5.15
C GLY A 99 8.56 17.22 -4.82
N LEU A 100 7.95 16.90 -3.68
CA LEU A 100 6.72 17.54 -3.21
C LEU A 100 7.04 18.70 -2.26
N PRO A 101 6.19 19.72 -2.15
CA PRO A 101 6.30 20.72 -1.10
C PRO A 101 6.23 20.07 0.27
N GLU A 102 7.15 20.44 1.15
CA GLU A 102 7.30 19.84 2.48
C GLU A 102 5.99 19.80 3.31
N PRO A 103 5.11 20.84 3.31
CA PRO A 103 3.82 20.75 4.01
C PRO A 103 2.91 19.64 3.45
N LEU A 104 2.88 19.46 2.14
CA LEU A 104 2.09 18.41 1.48
C LEU A 104 2.69 17.03 1.77
N ALA A 105 4.01 16.88 1.63
CA ALA A 105 4.70 15.63 1.89
C ALA A 105 4.54 15.18 3.36
N ARG A 106 4.55 16.12 4.30
CA ARG A 106 4.28 15.85 5.72
C ARG A 106 2.84 15.41 5.94
N HIS A 107 1.87 16.10 5.35
CA HIS A 107 0.47 15.75 5.48
C HIS A 107 0.17 14.34 4.94
N LEU A 108 0.65 14.02 3.73
CA LEU A 108 0.45 12.71 3.12
C LEU A 108 1.11 11.58 3.92
N ARG A 109 2.32 11.80 4.46
CA ARG A 109 2.95 10.84 5.37
C ARG A 109 2.11 10.61 6.62
N GLY A 110 1.57 11.67 7.21
CA GLY A 110 0.66 11.59 8.35
C GLY A 110 -0.55 10.70 8.06
N LEU A 111 -1.21 10.90 6.92
CA LEU A 111 -2.34 10.07 6.50
C LEU A 111 -1.97 8.58 6.35
N VAL A 112 -0.81 8.29 5.74
CA VAL A 112 -0.32 6.91 5.61
C VAL A 112 -0.08 6.29 6.99
N ASP A 113 0.59 7.00 7.88
CA ASP A 113 0.93 6.46 9.20
C ASP A 113 -0.32 6.28 10.09
N GLU A 114 -1.28 7.21 10.04
CA GLU A 114 -2.59 7.07 10.70
C GLU A 114 -3.34 5.83 10.19
N GLN A 115 -3.39 5.61 8.87
CA GLN A 115 -4.04 4.44 8.30
C GLN A 115 -3.37 3.13 8.73
N VAL A 116 -2.03 3.10 8.83
CA VAL A 116 -1.28 1.92 9.28
C VAL A 116 -1.56 1.62 10.75
N VAL A 117 -1.65 2.65 11.60
CA VAL A 117 -2.05 2.49 13.01
C VAL A 117 -3.46 1.93 13.11
N LEU A 118 -4.42 2.43 12.33
CA LEU A 118 -5.80 1.94 12.33
C LEU A 118 -5.90 0.46 11.92
N VAL A 119 -5.12 0.05 10.90
CA VAL A 119 -5.08 -1.35 10.47
C VAL A 119 -4.48 -2.25 11.55
N GLN A 120 -3.40 -1.82 12.20
CA GLN A 120 -2.81 -2.55 13.32
C GLN A 120 -3.83 -2.73 14.47
N GLN A 121 -4.53 -1.67 14.85
CA GLN A 121 -5.59 -1.72 15.88
C GLN A 121 -6.72 -2.66 15.50
N THR A 122 -7.19 -2.60 14.25
CA THR A 122 -8.25 -3.48 13.74
C THR A 122 -7.85 -4.97 13.85
N LEU A 123 -6.59 -5.29 13.53
CA LEU A 123 -6.08 -6.65 13.67
C LEU A 123 -6.07 -7.10 15.13
N GLU A 124 -5.59 -6.25 16.04
CA GLU A 124 -5.55 -6.52 17.48
C GLU A 124 -6.95 -6.69 18.09
N GLU A 125 -7.89 -5.82 17.71
CA GLU A 125 -9.30 -5.89 18.12
C GLU A 125 -9.98 -7.17 17.62
N GLY A 126 -9.63 -7.66 16.43
CA GLY A 126 -10.11 -8.93 15.91
C GLY A 126 -9.71 -10.11 16.81
N VAL A 127 -8.47 -10.13 17.30
CA VAL A 127 -7.97 -11.17 18.21
C VAL A 127 -8.62 -11.06 19.59
N GLU A 128 -8.77 -9.83 20.07
CA GLU A 128 -9.42 -9.57 21.35
C GLU A 128 -10.91 -9.96 21.32
N THR A 129 -11.58 -9.82 20.17
CA THR A 129 -12.95 -10.29 19.97
C THR A 129 -13.03 -11.82 20.03
N LEU A 130 -12.06 -12.53 19.43
CA LEU A 130 -11.95 -13.99 19.56
C LEU A 130 -11.75 -14.43 21.02
N ARG A 131 -10.96 -13.69 21.79
CA ARG A 131 -10.76 -13.92 23.22
C ARG A 131 -12.08 -13.81 23.99
N ARG A 132 -12.84 -12.74 23.78
CA ARG A 132 -14.13 -12.51 24.46
C ARG A 132 -15.20 -13.55 24.08
N ALA A 133 -15.14 -14.09 22.87
CA ALA A 133 -16.03 -15.16 22.40
C ALA A 133 -15.72 -16.54 23.02
N GLY A 134 -14.73 -16.65 23.92
CA GLY A 134 -14.35 -17.92 24.54
C GLY A 134 -13.46 -18.80 23.66
N GLY A 135 -12.72 -18.20 22.72
CA GLY A 135 -11.73 -18.91 21.92
C GLY A 135 -10.61 -19.51 22.78
N ASP A 136 -9.87 -20.48 22.22
CA ASP A 136 -8.73 -21.12 22.89
C ASP A 136 -7.71 -20.08 23.34
N GLY A 137 -7.49 -19.98 24.66
CA GLY A 137 -6.60 -19.00 25.26
C GLY A 137 -5.15 -19.10 24.76
N ARG A 138 -4.65 -20.31 24.48
CA ARG A 138 -3.28 -20.49 23.98
C ARG A 138 -3.16 -19.98 22.54
N LEU A 139 -4.21 -20.20 21.73
CA LEU A 139 -4.26 -19.68 20.36
C LEU A 139 -4.33 -18.15 20.35
N VAL A 140 -5.14 -17.55 21.22
CA VAL A 140 -5.24 -16.09 21.37
C VAL A 140 -3.90 -15.48 21.77
N GLU A 141 -3.23 -16.05 22.78
CA GLU A 141 -1.93 -15.56 23.25
C GLU A 141 -0.86 -15.65 22.16
N ASN A 142 -0.79 -16.76 21.43
CA ASN A 142 0.14 -16.94 20.31
C ASN A 142 -0.13 -15.92 19.20
N ARG A 143 -1.40 -15.63 18.90
CA ARG A 143 -1.77 -14.63 17.90
C ARG A 143 -1.36 -13.21 18.33
N LEU A 144 -1.64 -12.84 19.58
CA LEU A 144 -1.25 -11.54 20.12
C LEU A 144 0.27 -11.37 20.13
N ARG A 145 1.02 -12.43 20.49
CA ARG A 145 2.48 -12.42 20.43
C ARG A 145 2.97 -12.12 19.01
N THR A 146 2.40 -12.78 18.01
CA THR A 146 2.79 -12.63 16.61
C THR A 146 2.52 -11.24 16.06
N LEU A 147 1.36 -10.65 16.40
CA LEU A 147 1.05 -9.26 16.04
C LEU A 147 2.03 -8.27 16.68
N ARG A 148 2.46 -8.51 17.93
CA ARG A 148 3.44 -7.65 18.62
C ARG A 148 4.83 -7.79 18.01
N GLU A 149 5.29 -9.01 17.76
CA GLU A 149 6.60 -9.29 17.19
C GLU A 149 6.72 -8.82 15.73
N ASN A 150 5.61 -8.79 15.00
CA ASN A 150 5.55 -8.40 13.59
C ASN A 150 4.68 -7.15 13.36
N SER A 151 4.71 -6.20 14.28
CA SER A 151 3.91 -4.98 14.18
C SER A 151 4.14 -4.22 12.87
N LEU A 152 3.05 -3.75 12.25
CA LEU A 152 3.08 -2.97 11.00
C LEU A 152 3.63 -1.55 11.23
N THR A 153 3.55 -1.04 12.46
CA THR A 153 4.04 0.28 12.85
C THR A 153 5.52 0.28 13.22
N ALA A 154 6.09 -0.91 13.47
CA ALA A 154 7.52 -1.03 13.73
C ALA A 154 8.33 -0.56 12.51
N SER A 155 9.46 0.11 12.77
CA SER A 155 10.40 0.53 11.72
C SER A 155 10.80 -0.67 10.86
N VAL A 156 10.95 -0.44 9.55
CA VAL A 156 11.40 -1.47 8.62
C VAL A 156 12.85 -1.79 8.94
N ALA A 157 13.09 -2.83 9.74
CA ALA A 157 14.40 -3.47 9.79
C ALA A 157 14.69 -4.08 8.41
N GLN A 158 15.96 -4.11 8.00
CA GLN A 158 16.38 -4.77 6.77
C GLN A 158 16.10 -6.27 6.89
N PHE A 159 14.99 -6.74 6.32
CA PHE A 159 14.70 -8.17 6.19
C PHE A 159 15.22 -8.67 4.83
N PRO A 160 16.12 -9.68 4.80
CA PRO A 160 16.57 -10.27 3.55
C PRO A 160 15.45 -11.14 2.93
N GLY A 161 15.29 -11.05 1.60
CA GLY A 161 14.39 -11.90 0.80
C GLY A 161 13.48 -11.13 -0.16
N PRO A 162 12.92 -11.76 -1.20
CA PRO A 162 11.98 -11.12 -2.12
C PRO A 162 10.67 -10.73 -1.40
N LEU A 163 9.99 -9.72 -1.93
CA LEU A 163 8.65 -9.36 -1.49
C LEU A 163 7.62 -10.28 -2.14
N ASP A 164 6.57 -10.61 -1.40
CA ASP A 164 5.42 -11.30 -2.01
C ASP A 164 4.72 -10.35 -2.99
N GLU A 165 4.18 -10.89 -4.09
CA GLU A 165 3.59 -10.10 -5.18
C GLU A 165 2.53 -9.13 -4.66
N TRP A 166 1.67 -9.54 -3.73
CA TRP A 166 0.64 -8.67 -3.13
C TRP A 166 1.21 -7.51 -2.28
N ALA A 167 2.43 -7.65 -1.76
CA ALA A 167 3.08 -6.66 -0.93
C ALA A 167 3.74 -5.56 -1.77
N THR A 168 4.11 -5.85 -3.02
CA THR A 168 4.61 -4.87 -4.00
C THR A 168 3.54 -4.37 -4.95
N GLU A 169 2.66 -5.28 -5.38
CA GLU A 169 1.64 -5.10 -6.40
C GLU A 169 0.24 -5.23 -5.75
N PRO A 170 -0.69 -4.31 -6.02
CA PRO A 170 -2.07 -4.48 -5.64
C PRO A 170 -2.64 -5.72 -6.34
N VAL A 171 -3.28 -6.60 -5.59
CA VAL A 171 -3.89 -7.83 -6.13
C VAL A 171 -4.94 -7.44 -7.16
N ARG A 172 -4.60 -7.53 -8.45
CA ARG A 172 -5.58 -7.35 -9.52
C ARG A 172 -6.53 -8.55 -9.51
N PRO A 173 -7.85 -8.36 -9.69
CA PRO A 173 -8.70 -9.49 -10.04
C PRO A 173 -8.22 -10.02 -11.40
N SER A 174 -7.69 -11.25 -11.43
CA SER A 174 -7.33 -11.92 -12.69
C SER A 174 -8.55 -11.91 -13.59
N ARG A 175 -8.48 -11.12 -14.67
CA ARG A 175 -9.49 -11.11 -15.72
C ARG A 175 -9.44 -12.49 -16.38
N ARG A 176 -10.29 -13.40 -15.92
CA ARG A 176 -10.45 -14.74 -16.49
C ARG A 176 -10.87 -14.54 -17.94
N ILE A 177 -9.93 -14.72 -18.88
CA ILE A 177 -10.24 -14.75 -20.31
C ILE A 177 -11.03 -16.04 -20.51
N ILE A 178 -12.36 -15.91 -20.57
CA ILE A 178 -13.21 -16.98 -21.07
C ILE A 178 -12.99 -16.97 -22.59
N THR A 179 -12.07 -17.79 -23.08
CA THR A 179 -12.11 -18.22 -24.48
C THR A 179 -13.43 -18.93 -24.68
N GLY A 180 -14.39 -18.24 -25.32
CA GLY A 180 -15.68 -18.83 -25.69
C GLY A 180 -15.49 -20.05 -26.59
N PRO A 181 -16.39 -21.05 -26.54
CA PRO A 181 -16.26 -22.24 -27.35
C PRO A 181 -16.39 -21.90 -28.84
N SER A 182 -15.40 -22.32 -29.63
CA SER A 182 -15.45 -22.27 -31.08
C SER A 182 -16.55 -23.21 -31.58
N THR A 183 -17.72 -22.66 -31.91
CA THR A 183 -18.73 -23.35 -32.72
C THR A 183 -18.14 -23.57 -34.10
N THR A 184 -17.77 -24.82 -34.40
CA THR A 184 -17.58 -25.27 -35.79
C THR A 184 -18.86 -25.97 -36.19
N ALA A 185 -19.58 -25.38 -37.15
CA ALA A 185 -20.75 -25.96 -37.79
C ALA A 185 -20.34 -27.18 -38.63
N GLY A 186 -21.19 -28.21 -38.61
CA GLY A 186 -21.17 -29.32 -39.56
C GLY A 186 -22.05 -29.02 -40.78
#